data_AF-A0A845TVC6-F1
#
_entry.id   AF-A0A845TVC6-F1
#
_cell.length_a   1.000
_cell.length_b   1.000
_cell.length_c   1.000
_cell.angle_alpha   90.00
_cell.angle_beta   90.00
_cell.angle_gamma   90.00
#
_symmetry.space_group_name_H-M   'P 1'
#
loop_
_entity.id
_entity.type
_entity.pdbx_description
1 polymer ?
#
loop_
_entity_poly.entity_id
_entity_poly.type
_entity_poly.pdbx_seq_one_letter_code
_entity_poly.pdbx_strand_id
1 'polypeptide(L)'
;MDGRGRSLISHAPVELKSVSIRRLDADQEKIAGKEFLGGSKEPLVLNVTTVKPLGNTQRSSGPVIVLNGQNLLNTHPTGQHTLLAFLPDRKALKATNTVAVVWLGDEQTRTKHPLTLTLAELSR
;
A
#
# COMPACT_ATOMS: atom_id res chain seq x y z
N MET A 1 -25.76 -0.86 33.21
CA MET A 1 -24.63 0.04 32.89
C MET A 1 -23.53 -0.91 32.47
N ASP A 2 -23.43 -1.28 31.19
CA ASP A 2 -22.51 -2.35 30.78
C ASP A 2 -21.82 -1.93 29.49
N GLY A 3 -20.94 -0.95 29.68
CA GLY A 3 -19.94 -0.62 28.69
C GLY A 3 -18.77 -1.59 28.77
N ARG A 4 -18.14 -1.77 27.60
CA ARG A 4 -16.75 -2.22 27.39
C ARG A 4 -16.53 -3.73 27.37
N GLY A 5 -16.88 -4.29 26.20
CA GLY A 5 -16.03 -5.28 25.53
C GLY A 5 -15.50 -4.71 24.21
N ARG A 6 -14.88 -3.51 24.22
CA ARG A 6 -14.02 -3.13 23.08
C ARG A 6 -12.89 -4.15 23.11
N SER A 7 -13.02 -5.19 22.30
CA SER A 7 -11.89 -6.05 21.96
C SER A 7 -10.87 -5.11 21.32
N LEU A 8 -9.96 -4.60 22.15
CA LEU A 8 -8.75 -3.92 21.74
C LEU A 8 -7.90 -5.02 21.12
N ILE A 9 -8.24 -5.40 19.88
CA ILE A 9 -7.35 -6.16 19.05
C ILE A 9 -6.20 -5.20 18.81
N SER A 10 -5.14 -5.29 19.61
CA SER A 10 -3.89 -4.60 19.33
C SER A 10 -3.38 -5.16 18.01
N HIS A 11 -3.71 -4.50 16.92
CA HIS A 11 -3.20 -4.87 15.62
C HIS A 11 -1.69 -4.61 15.65
N ALA A 12 -0.90 -5.67 15.54
CA ALA A 12 0.54 -5.54 15.49
C ALA A 12 0.95 -4.67 14.29
N PRO A 13 2.07 -3.94 14.37
CA PRO A 13 2.62 -3.20 13.24
C PRO A 13 2.72 -4.07 11.98
N VAL A 14 2.34 -3.49 10.85
CA VAL A 14 2.48 -4.13 9.54
C VAL A 14 3.89 -3.92 9.04
N GLU A 15 4.75 -4.92 9.25
CA GLU A 15 6.13 -4.88 8.76
C GLU A 15 6.23 -5.32 7.31
N LEU A 16 7.10 -4.66 6.55
CA LEU A 16 7.27 -4.88 5.12
C LEU A 16 8.44 -5.83 4.85
N LYS A 17 8.22 -6.75 3.92
CA LYS A 17 9.25 -7.67 3.43
C LYS A 17 9.97 -7.08 2.22
N SER A 18 9.23 -6.49 1.29
CA SER A 18 9.77 -5.91 0.07
C SER A 18 8.82 -4.86 -0.50
N VAL A 19 9.39 -3.89 -1.20
CA VAL A 19 8.65 -2.92 -2.01
C VAL A 19 9.25 -2.87 -3.41
N SER A 20 8.42 -2.71 -4.41
CA SER A 20 8.87 -2.49 -5.79
C SER A 20 7.90 -1.57 -6.50
N ILE A 21 8.39 -0.85 -7.49
CA ILE A 21 7.57 -0.02 -8.36
C ILE A 21 7.99 -0.26 -9.80
N ARG A 22 6.99 -0.44 -10.66
CA ARG A 22 7.20 -0.80 -12.07
C ARG A 22 6.00 -0.38 -12.91
N ARG A 23 6.12 -0.53 -14.23
CA ARG A 23 4.96 -0.42 -15.14
C ARG A 23 3.95 -1.53 -14.85
N LEU A 24 2.68 -1.23 -15.07
CA LEU A 24 1.61 -2.21 -14.87
C LEU A 24 1.75 -3.35 -15.89
N ASP A 25 1.47 -4.56 -15.43
CA ASP A 25 1.20 -5.71 -16.29
C ASP A 25 -0.31 -5.88 -16.56
N ALA A 26 -0.68 -6.73 -17.52
CA ALA A 26 -2.05 -6.84 -18.03
C ALA A 26 -3.09 -7.25 -16.96
N ASP A 27 -2.67 -7.89 -15.88
CA ASP A 27 -3.54 -8.20 -14.74
C ASP A 27 -3.78 -6.95 -13.88
N GLN A 28 -2.70 -6.24 -13.57
CA GLN A 28 -2.73 -4.99 -12.81
C GLN A 28 -3.49 -3.87 -13.51
N GLU A 29 -3.42 -3.79 -14.84
CA GLU A 29 -4.23 -2.86 -15.64
C GLU A 29 -5.74 -3.10 -15.44
N LYS A 30 -6.17 -4.36 -15.31
CA LYS A 30 -7.57 -4.71 -15.03
C LYS A 30 -7.98 -4.28 -13.63
N ILE A 31 -7.09 -4.44 -12.64
CA ILE A 31 -7.33 -4.02 -11.26
C ILE A 31 -7.40 -2.49 -11.16
N ALA A 32 -6.48 -1.78 -11.81
CA ALA A 32 -6.44 -0.32 -11.81
C ALA A 32 -7.67 0.30 -12.48
N GLY A 33 -8.21 -0.39 -13.50
CA GLY A 33 -9.43 0.02 -14.19
C GLY A 33 -9.18 1.02 -15.32
N LYS A 34 -10.09 1.01 -16.31
CA LYS A 34 -9.96 1.81 -17.54
C LYS A 34 -9.97 3.32 -17.29
N GLU A 35 -10.70 3.79 -16.28
CA GLU A 35 -10.79 5.21 -15.94
C GLU A 35 -9.44 5.76 -15.46
N PHE A 36 -8.76 5.02 -14.58
CA PHE A 36 -7.41 5.37 -14.13
C PHE A 36 -6.43 5.39 -15.31
N LEU A 37 -6.46 4.35 -16.16
CA LEU A 37 -5.56 4.23 -17.30
C LEU A 37 -5.78 5.34 -18.34
N GLY A 38 -7.03 5.71 -18.61
CA GLY A 38 -7.36 6.77 -19.59
C GLY A 38 -6.86 8.16 -19.20
N GLY A 39 -6.68 8.44 -17.90
CA GLY A 39 -6.13 9.69 -17.40
C GLY A 39 -4.63 9.66 -17.08
N SER A 40 -3.99 8.49 -17.15
CA SER A 40 -2.60 8.31 -16.74
C SER A 40 -1.62 8.57 -17.88
N LYS A 41 -0.54 9.30 -17.60
CA LYS A 41 0.51 9.57 -18.59
C LYS A 41 1.58 8.49 -18.60
N GLU A 42 1.93 8.00 -17.43
CA GLU A 42 2.91 6.94 -17.26
C GLU A 42 2.51 6.12 -16.03
N PRO A 43 1.53 5.22 -16.18
CA PRO A 43 0.98 4.50 -15.05
C PRO A 43 2.02 3.55 -14.47
N LEU A 44 2.15 3.58 -13.14
CA LEU A 44 3.04 2.74 -12.36
C LEU A 44 2.25 2.01 -11.27
N VAL A 45 2.70 0.82 -10.91
CA VAL A 45 2.20 0.06 -9.75
C VAL A 45 3.27 0.07 -8.67
N LEU A 46 2.89 0.41 -7.46
CA LEU A 46 3.67 0.19 -6.25
C LEU A 46 3.19 -1.10 -5.60
N ASN A 47 4.04 -2.13 -5.60
CA ASN A 47 3.79 -3.41 -4.97
C ASN A 47 4.50 -3.44 -3.62
N VAL A 48 3.74 -3.74 -2.57
CA VAL A 48 4.22 -3.90 -1.21
C VAL A 48 3.89 -5.29 -0.73
N THR A 49 4.92 -6.05 -0.33
CA THR A 49 4.76 -7.37 0.29
C THR A 49 5.03 -7.27 1.78
N THR A 50 4.13 -7.78 2.61
CA THR A 50 4.24 -7.76 4.07
C THR A 50 4.89 -9.04 4.61
N VAL A 51 5.58 -8.91 5.74
CA VAL A 51 6.22 -10.05 6.43
C VAL A 51 5.17 -11.05 6.93
N LYS A 52 4.12 -10.52 7.57
CA LYS A 52 2.99 -11.30 8.09
C LYS A 52 1.76 -11.10 7.20
N PRO A 53 0.84 -12.07 7.14
CA PRO A 53 -0.39 -11.91 6.40
C PRO A 53 -1.21 -10.75 7.00
N LEU A 54 -1.85 -9.97 6.14
CA LEU A 54 -2.68 -8.80 6.47
C LEU A 54 -3.98 -9.17 7.21
N GLY A 55 -4.27 -10.46 7.36
CA GLY A 55 -5.50 -10.95 7.96
C GLY A 55 -6.73 -10.68 7.10
N ASN A 56 -7.90 -10.52 7.73
CA ASN A 56 -9.14 -10.28 7.01
C ASN A 56 -9.25 -8.81 6.57
N THR A 57 -8.97 -8.56 5.30
CA THR A 57 -9.01 -7.23 4.66
C THR A 57 -10.41 -6.77 4.25
N GLN A 58 -11.47 -7.56 4.48
CA GLN A 58 -12.87 -7.19 4.18
C GLN A 58 -13.51 -6.23 5.21
N ARG A 59 -12.75 -5.74 6.19
CA ARG A 59 -13.26 -4.77 7.16
C ARG A 59 -13.38 -3.38 6.52
N SER A 60 -14.30 -2.56 7.04
CA SER A 60 -14.61 -1.21 6.52
C SER A 60 -13.43 -0.24 6.48
N SER A 61 -12.33 -0.56 7.17
CA SER A 61 -11.09 0.22 7.15
C SER A 61 -9.95 -0.71 6.77
N GLY A 62 -9.57 -0.74 5.50
CA GLY A 62 -8.49 -1.60 5.00
C GLY A 62 -7.09 -1.03 5.28
N PRO A 63 -6.05 -1.84 5.07
CA PRO A 63 -4.68 -1.35 5.01
C PRO A 63 -4.50 -0.40 3.82
N VAL A 64 -3.75 0.68 4.04
CA VAL A 64 -3.32 1.61 2.99
C VAL A 64 -1.81 1.71 2.95
N ILE A 65 -1.27 1.82 1.74
CA ILE A 65 0.13 2.14 1.52
C ILE A 65 0.32 3.63 1.82
N VAL A 66 1.40 3.95 2.50
CA VAL A 66 1.86 5.31 2.77
C VAL A 66 3.14 5.54 1.98
N LEU A 67 3.09 6.42 0.99
CA LEU A 67 4.24 6.80 0.16
C LEU A 67 4.69 8.21 0.53
N ASN A 68 5.93 8.37 0.95
CA ASN A 68 6.51 9.66 1.34
C ASN A 68 5.68 10.43 2.38
N GLY A 69 4.99 9.70 3.27
CA GLY A 69 4.09 10.25 4.28
C GLY A 69 2.65 10.50 3.82
N GLN A 70 2.32 10.22 2.55
CA GLN A 70 0.98 10.39 2.00
C GLN A 70 0.26 9.05 1.86
N ASN A 71 -0.99 8.98 2.32
CA ASN A 71 -1.82 7.78 2.20
C ASN A 71 -2.32 7.61 0.76
N LEU A 72 -2.06 6.45 0.17
CA LEU A 72 -2.57 6.05 -1.13
C LEU A 72 -3.90 5.33 -0.94
N LEU A 73 -5.00 6.08 -1.03
CA LEU A 73 -6.35 5.53 -0.77
C LEU A 73 -6.83 4.53 -1.84
N ASN A 74 -6.17 4.51 -3.00
CA ASN A 74 -6.33 3.49 -4.03
C ASN A 74 -5.45 2.26 -3.76
N THR A 75 -5.31 1.86 -2.50
CA THR A 75 -4.60 0.64 -2.13
C THR A 75 -5.53 -0.55 -2.29
N HIS A 76 -5.08 -1.57 -3.02
CA HIS A 76 -5.79 -2.81 -3.27
C HIS A 76 -5.03 -3.99 -2.66
N PRO A 77 -5.56 -4.67 -1.63
CA PRO A 77 -4.98 -5.91 -1.15
C PRO A 77 -5.18 -7.03 -2.18
N THR A 78 -4.09 -7.65 -2.60
CA THR A 78 -4.08 -8.79 -3.52
C THR A 78 -3.56 -10.04 -2.80
N GLY A 79 -4.49 -10.90 -2.39
CA GLY A 79 -4.16 -12.06 -1.55
C GLY A 79 -3.86 -11.68 -0.10
N GLN A 80 -3.08 -12.51 0.59
CA GLN A 80 -2.89 -12.39 2.05
C GLN A 80 -1.70 -11.50 2.45
N HIS A 81 -0.74 -11.25 1.56
CA HIS A 81 0.52 -10.57 1.89
C HIS A 81 0.82 -9.35 1.02
N THR A 82 0.03 -9.09 -0.02
CA THR A 82 0.39 -8.11 -1.04
C THR A 82 -0.61 -6.97 -1.04
N LEU A 83 -0.09 -5.76 -1.15
CA LEU A 83 -0.84 -4.54 -1.41
C LEU A 83 -0.31 -3.93 -2.70
N LEU A 84 -1.23 -3.47 -3.54
CA LEU A 84 -0.92 -2.70 -4.73
C LEU A 84 -1.47 -1.28 -4.57
N ALA A 85 -0.73 -0.28 -5.02
CA ALA A 85 -1.27 1.06 -5.27
C ALA A 85 -0.86 1.51 -6.66
N PHE A 86 -1.71 2.31 -7.32
CA PHE A 86 -1.48 2.76 -8.68
C PHE A 86 -1.14 4.25 -8.73
N LEU A 87 -0.10 4.62 -9.46
CA LEU A 87 0.33 6.00 -9.62
C LEU A 87 0.15 6.41 -11.09
N PRO A 88 -0.52 7.54 -11.39
CA PRO A 88 -0.84 7.91 -12.78
C PRO A 88 0.38 8.44 -13.55
N ASP A 89 1.39 8.93 -12.81
CA ASP A 89 2.66 9.42 -13.31
C ASP A 89 3.73 9.38 -12.20
N ARG A 90 4.97 9.77 -12.53
CA ARG A 90 6.10 9.81 -11.57
C ARG A 90 6.10 11.02 -10.65
N LYS A 91 5.12 11.93 -10.70
CA LYS A 91 5.22 13.21 -9.96
C LYS A 91 5.24 13.04 -8.44
N ALA A 92 4.60 11.99 -7.94
CA ALA A 92 4.61 11.66 -6.51
C ALA A 92 5.95 11.04 -6.04
N LEU A 93 6.81 10.64 -6.97
CA LEU A 93 8.08 9.98 -6.68
C LEU A 93 9.20 11.00 -6.48
N LYS A 94 10.02 10.76 -5.45
CA LYS A 94 11.25 11.49 -5.14
C LYS A 94 12.45 10.64 -5.52
N ALA A 95 13.66 11.21 -5.48
CA ALA A 95 14.90 10.47 -5.68
C ALA A 95 15.03 9.24 -4.75
N THR A 96 14.60 9.41 -3.50
CA THR A 96 14.45 8.36 -2.49
C THR A 96 13.03 8.42 -1.94
N ASN A 97 12.32 7.31 -2.00
CA ASN A 97 10.94 7.17 -1.56
C ASN A 97 10.88 6.33 -0.31
N THR A 98 10.08 6.75 0.66
CA THR A 98 9.81 5.96 1.87
C THR A 98 8.43 5.33 1.76
N VAL A 99 8.34 4.03 1.99
CA VAL A 99 7.11 3.25 1.88
C VAL A 99 6.80 2.60 3.22
N ALA A 100 5.59 2.81 3.69
CA ALA A 100 5.03 2.18 4.90
C ALA A 100 3.61 1.68 4.60
N VAL A 101 3.02 0.95 5.53
CA VAL A 101 1.63 0.54 5.52
C VAL A 101 1.00 0.87 6.87
N VAL A 102 -0.27 1.26 6.85
CA VAL A 102 -1.08 1.49 8.05
C VAL A 102 -2.52 1.06 7.79
N TRP A 103 -3.22 0.58 8.81
CA TRP A 103 -4.67 0.40 8.78
C TRP A 103 -5.36 1.72 9.06
N LEU A 104 -6.28 2.13 8.17
CA LEU A 104 -7.02 3.37 8.37
C LEU A 104 -7.79 3.33 9.69
N GLY A 105 -7.60 4.38 10.51
CA GLY A 105 -8.23 4.48 11.81
C GLY A 105 -7.53 3.70 12.94
N ASP A 106 -6.40 3.03 12.66
CA ASP A 106 -5.56 2.39 13.67
C ASP A 106 -4.06 2.64 13.41
N GLU A 107 -3.58 3.81 13.81
CA GLU A 107 -2.18 4.22 13.63
C GLU A 107 -1.16 3.30 14.34
N GLN A 108 -1.57 2.50 15.32
CA GLN A 108 -0.67 1.56 16.00
C GLN A 108 -0.18 0.44 15.07
N THR A 109 -0.89 0.22 13.96
CA THR A 109 -0.53 -0.74 12.91
C THR A 109 0.53 -0.24 11.95
N ARG A 110 0.89 1.05 12.03
CA ARG A 110 1.85 1.65 11.12
C ARG A 110 3.17 0.88 11.16
N THR A 111 3.72 0.60 9.98
CA THR A 111 5.05 0.02 9.82
C THR A 111 6.08 0.75 10.69
N LYS A 112 6.83 0.01 11.50
CA LYS A 112 7.89 0.58 12.35
C LYS A 112 9.19 0.79 11.59
N HIS A 113 9.48 -0.08 10.61
CA HIS A 113 10.64 0.04 9.73
C HIS A 113 10.20 0.23 8.28
N PRO A 114 9.88 1.46 7.86
CA PRO A 114 9.56 1.76 6.47
C PRO A 114 10.69 1.34 5.53
N LEU A 115 10.34 0.82 4.36
CA LEU A 115 11.32 0.48 3.34
C LEU A 115 11.57 1.67 2.42
N THR A 116 12.81 1.81 1.96
CA THR A 116 13.19 2.85 1.01
C THR A 116 13.32 2.29 -0.39
N LEU A 117 12.88 3.07 -1.38
CA LEU A 117 13.04 2.75 -2.79
C LEU A 117 13.63 3.94 -3.54
N THR A 118 14.68 3.70 -4.31
CA THR A 118 15.32 4.72 -5.14
C THR A 118 14.79 4.71 -6.57
N LEU A 119 14.82 5.88 -7.24
CA LEU A 119 14.38 5.91 -8.64
C LEU A 119 15.25 5.05 -9.57
N ALA A 120 16.49 4.76 -9.19
CA ALA A 120 17.36 3.87 -9.97
C ALA A 120 16.81 2.44 -10.01
N GLU A 121 16.10 2.02 -8.96
CA GLU A 121 15.49 0.69 -8.85
C GLU A 121 14.20 0.55 -9.67
N LEU A 122 13.61 1.65 -10.16
CA LEU A 122 12.48 1.62 -11.11
C LEU A 122 12.84 1.13 -12.51
N SER A 123 14.13 1.16 -12.87
CA SER A 123 14.59 0.97 -14.25
C SER A 123 15.12 -0.44 -14.54
N ARG A 124 14.97 -1.37 -13.60
CA ARG A 124 15.35 -2.78 -13.72
C ARG A 124 14.11 -3.66 -13.81
#